data_AF-A0A4S5ES77-F1
#
_entry.id   AF-A0A4S5ES77-F1
#
_cell.length_a   1.000
_cell.length_b   1.000
_cell.length_c   1.000
_cell.angle_alpha   90.00
_cell.angle_beta   90.00
_cell.angle_gamma   90.00
#
_symmetry.space_group_name_H-M   'P 1'
#
loop_
_entity.id
_entity.type
_entity.pdbx_description
1 polymer ?
#
loop_
_entity_poly.entity_id
_entity_poly.type
_entity_poly.pdbx_seq_one_letter_code
_entity_poly.pdbx_strand_id
1 'polypeptide(L)' 'MTHTATGYLVAYTLDDDDPPRELRLGPDLAGNLLEIVVLLLDDGTELIIHAMRMRPKYRSLLP' A
#
# COMPACT_ATOMS: atom_id res chain seq x y z
N MET A 1 2.46 -5.85 11.35
CA MET A 1 2.46 -4.78 10.32
C MET A 1 1.46 -5.10 9.20
N THR A 2 0.23 -5.53 9.53
CA THR A 2 -0.77 -5.95 8.52
C THR A 2 -1.94 -4.97 8.38
N HIS A 3 -2.05 -4.00 9.30
CA HIS A 3 -3.20 -3.10 9.32
C HIS A 3 -3.26 -2.16 8.13
N THR A 4 -2.15 -1.61 7.65
CA THR A 4 -2.18 -0.68 6.51
C THR A 4 -2.50 -1.37 5.18
N ALA A 5 -2.23 -2.67 5.02
CA ALA A 5 -2.60 -3.39 3.81
C ALA A 5 -4.13 -3.46 3.63
N THR A 6 -4.91 -3.53 4.71
CA THR A 6 -6.38 -3.59 4.65
C THR A 6 -7.06 -2.27 5.04
N GLY A 7 -6.40 -1.46 5.87
CA GLY A 7 -6.87 -0.16 6.37
C GLY A 7 -6.14 1.03 5.74
N TYR A 8 -5.76 0.90 4.47
CA TYR A 8 -5.19 2.02 3.72
C TYR A 8 -6.24 3.13 3.53
N LEU A 9 -5.76 4.36 3.42
CA LEU A 9 -6.59 5.52 3.10
C LEU A 9 -6.78 5.67 1.60
N VAL A 10 -5.74 5.36 0.83
CA VAL A 10 -5.73 5.43 -0.64
C VAL A 10 -4.90 4.30 -1.23
N ALA A 11 -5.32 3.81 -2.40
CA ALA A 11 -4.62 2.82 -3.19
C ALA A 11 -4.48 3.33 -4.63
N TYR A 12 -3.31 3.10 -5.24
CA TYR A 12 -3.02 3.46 -6.62
C TYR A 12 -2.35 2.27 -7.32
N THR A 13 -2.85 1.90 -8.50
CA THR A 13 -2.17 0.95 -9.38
C THR A 13 -0.83 1.57 -9.83
N LEU A 14 0.26 0.84 -9.65
CA LEU A 14 1.60 1.33 -10.00
C LEU A 14 1.93 1.10 -11.48
N ASP A 15 1.41 0.03 -12.05
CA ASP A 15 1.69 -0.45 -13.40
C ASP A 15 0.67 -1.49 -13.84
N ASP A 16 0.70 -1.80 -15.13
CA ASP A 16 -0.12 -2.84 -15.76
C ASP A 16 0.65 -4.19 -15.84
N ASP A 17 1.52 -4.48 -14.86
CA ASP A 17 2.24 -5.77 -14.79
C ASP A 17 1.29 -6.91 -14.36
N ASP A 18 1.73 -8.15 -14.59
CA ASP A 18 1.03 -9.38 -14.17
C ASP A 18 1.94 -10.22 -13.25
N PRO A 19 1.64 -10.34 -11.94
CA PRO A 19 0.47 -9.80 -11.25
C PRO A 19 0.56 -8.28 -11.00
N PRO A 20 -0.58 -7.57 -10.99
CA PRO A 20 -0.61 -6.12 -10.82
C PRO A 20 -0.13 -5.68 -9.44
N ARG A 21 0.47 -4.49 -9.40
CA ARG A 21 1.00 -3.86 -8.19
C ARG A 21 0.16 -2.68 -7.75
N GLU A 22 -0.12 -2.61 -6.46
CA GLU A 22 -0.76 -1.44 -5.84
C GLU A 22 0.13 -0.79 -4.80
N LEU A 23 0.22 0.54 -4.87
CA LEU A 23 0.71 1.39 -3.80
C LEU A 23 -0.43 1.73 -2.85
N ARG A 24 -0.34 1.26 -1.61
CA ARG A 24 -1.28 1.54 -0.53
C ARG A 24 -0.65 2.47 0.49
N LEU A 25 -1.35 3.56 0.81
CA LEU A 25 -0.90 4.54 1.80
C LEU A 25 -1.89 4.59 2.97
N GLY A 26 -1.39 4.54 4.19
CA GLY A 26 -2.25 4.65 5.37
C GLY A 26 -1.51 4.48 6.70
N PRO A 27 -2.18 4.73 7.82
CA PRO A 27 -1.57 4.58 9.15
C PRO A 27 -1.42 3.11 9.53
N ASP A 28 -0.41 2.80 10.35
CA ASP A 28 -0.36 1.57 11.12
C ASP A 28 -1.16 1.69 12.43
N LEU A 29 -1.15 0.64 13.26
CA LEU A 29 -1.85 0.64 14.56
C LEU A 29 -1.34 1.70 15.54
N ALA A 30 -0.12 2.22 15.34
CA ALA A 30 0.47 3.28 16.14
C ALA A 30 0.27 4.67 15.50
N GLY A 31 -0.48 4.78 14.40
CA GLY A 31 -0.75 6.03 13.69
C GLY A 31 0.39 6.47 12.75
N ASN A 32 1.44 5.66 12.56
CA ASN A 32 2.51 6.00 11.63
C ASN A 32 2.04 5.79 10.20
N LEU A 33 2.13 6.82 9.37
CA LEU A 33 1.84 6.70 7.94
C LEU A 33 2.90 5.81 7.26
N LEU A 34 2.43 4.75 6.62
CA LEU A 34 3.22 3.80 5.85
C LEU A 34 2.89 3.90 4.36
N GLU A 35 3.90 3.55 3.57
CA GLU A 35 3.82 3.25 2.15
C GLU A 35 4.03 1.76 1.98
N ILE A 36 3.04 1.08 1.38
CA ILE A 36 3.05 -0.36 1.17
C ILE A 36 2.87 -0.65 -0.32
N VAL A 37 3.65 -1.58 -0.86
CA VAL A 37 3.39 -2.16 -2.19
C VAL A 37 2.90 -3.58 -2.01
N VAL A 38 1.76 -3.88 -2.62
CA VAL A 38 1.17 -5.22 -2.67
C VAL A 38 1.13 -5.73 -4.11
N LEU A 39 1.36 -7.03 -4.29
CA LEU A 39 0.99 -7.76 -5.51
C LEU A 39 -0.41 -8.35 -5.30
N LEU A 40 -1.27 -8.22 -6.30
CA LEU A 40 -2.59 -8.86 -6.32
C LEU A 40 -2.50 -10.12 -7.16
N LEU A 41 -2.50 -11.29 -6.52
CA LEU A 41 -2.42 -12.58 -7.21
C LEU A 41 -3.79 -13.02 -7.72
N ASP A 42 -3.81 -13.88 -8.74
CA ASP A 42 -5.04 -14.36 -9.39
C ASP A 42 -6.00 -15.13 -8.46
N ASP A 43 -5.48 -15.68 -7.36
CA ASP A 43 -6.27 -16.37 -6.34
C ASP A 43 -6.88 -15.42 -5.28
N GLY A 44 -6.73 -14.11 -5.49
CA GLY A 44 -7.18 -13.06 -4.57
C GLY A 44 -6.22 -12.82 -3.40
N THR A 45 -5.07 -13.49 -3.36
CA THR A 45 -4.04 -13.24 -2.35
C THR A 45 -3.36 -11.90 -2.60
N GLU A 46 -3.25 -11.11 -1.53
CA GLU A 46 -2.48 -9.87 -1.54
C GLU A 46 -1.12 -10.10 -0.88
N LEU A 47 -0.05 -10.06 -1.66
CA LEU A 47 1.31 -10.24 -1.14
C LEU A 47 2.00 -8.90 -0.93
N ILE A 48 2.30 -8.55 0.31
CA ILE A 48 3.10 -7.36 0.63
C ILE A 48 4.56 -7.63 0.22
N ILE A 49 5.05 -6.87 -0.77
CA ILE A 49 6.44 -6.95 -1.24
C ILE A 49 7.30 -5.77 -0.79
N HIS A 50 6.68 -4.71 -0.28
CA HIS A 50 7.37 -3.54 0.26
C HIS A 50 6.54 -2.89 1.37
N ALA A 51 7.18 -2.49 2.47
CA ALA A 51 6.54 -1.70 3.53
C ALA A 51 7.56 -0.79 4.21
N MET A 52 7.33 0.52 4.18
CA MET A 52 8.21 1.53 4.78
C MET A 52 7.41 2.70 5.35
N ARG A 53 8.06 3.56 6.14
CA ARG A 53 7.50 4.87 6.52
C ARG A 53 7.18 5.66 5.25
N MET A 54 6.00 6.25 5.20
CA MET A 54 5.54 6.99 4.03
C MET A 54 6.51 8.13 3.69
N ARG A 55 6.99 8.12 2.45
CA ARG A 55 7.88 9.18 1.95
C ARG A 55 7.12 10.50 1.83
N PRO A 56 7.74 11.67 2.13
CA PRO A 56 7.05 12.96 2.11
C PRO A 56 6.35 13.31 0.79
N LYS A 57 6.86 12.81 -0.34
CA LYS A 57 6.28 13.04 -1.68
C LYS A 57 4.83 12.54 -1.84
N TYR A 58 4.38 11.62 -1.00
CA TYR A 58 3.02 11.09 -1.07
C TYR A 58 2.01 11.80 -0.16
N ARG A 59 2.45 12.81 0.61
CA ARG A 59 1.55 13.55 1.53
C ARG A 59 0.40 14.23 0.79
N SER A 60 0.63 14.70 -0.43
CA SER A 60 -0.41 15.34 -1.26
C SER A 60 -1.41 14.35 -1.87
N LEU A 61 -1.17 13.05 -1.73
CA LEU A 61 -2.08 11.99 -2.22
C LEU A 61 -3.04 11.50 -1.15
N LEU A 62 -2.91 12.00 0.09
CA LEU A 62 -3.84 11.72 1.18
C LEU A 62 -4.99 12.74 1.16
N PRO A 63 -6.21 12.32 1.57
CA PRO A 63 -7.38 13.21 1.68
C PRO A 63 -7.25 14.26 2.78
#